data_AF-A0A7G5GPW7-F1
#
_entry.id   AF-A0A7G5GPW7-F1
#
_cell.length_a   1.000
_cell.length_b   1.000
_cell.length_c   1.000
_cell.angle_alpha   90.00
_cell.angle_beta   90.00
_cell.angle_gamma   90.00
#
_symmetry.space_group_name_H-M   'P 1'
#
loop_
_entity.id
_entity.type
_entity.pdbx_description
1 polymer ?
#
loop_
_entity_poly.entity_id
_entity_poly.type
_entity_poly.pdbx_seq_one_letter_code
_entity_poly.pdbx_strand_id
1 'polypeptide(L)'
;MLAASRLTRIGVFYDGNYFLHVSNYYNYSHERRSRISISGLHAFIRRQVAEEEGVNERLCQIVDAHYFRGRLNAHEANQRGNQLFYDRLFDDILMSEGVVTHYLPVKTYQGYRQEKGIDVWLALEAFELAQYKKFDVVVLITSDGDYVPLIRKLNTLGSRIMVLSWDFEFLNEQGEKQVTRTSQDLLEEVSYPVGMHGLIDDRSRRNDMVIQNLFVKQQTARPTFTAIAANGSSYGNGFTNGLSAGDEYETAYSSLDEPNYNLADGLNLVDDDPEGRKISTIRSLKTGYGFVNYPPNNLFFHYTSLIDTDFNELQIDDEIEFTIGQNAEGKDIAVDVRLLRS
;
A
#
# COMPACT_ATOMS: atom_id res chain seq x y z
N MET A 1 -29.66 -31.84 -22.59
CA MET A 1 -30.16 -30.75 -21.72
C MET A 1 -29.17 -29.61 -21.82
N LEU A 2 -29.53 -28.53 -22.53
CA LEU A 2 -28.73 -27.30 -22.48
C LEU A 2 -28.88 -26.75 -21.06
N ALA A 3 -27.80 -26.79 -20.27
CA ALA A 3 -27.77 -26.14 -18.97
C ALA A 3 -28.16 -24.67 -19.18
N ALA A 4 -29.19 -24.20 -18.48
CA ALA A 4 -29.52 -22.80 -18.46
C ALA A 4 -28.26 -22.02 -18.08
N SER A 5 -27.82 -21.09 -18.93
CA SER A 5 -26.64 -20.25 -18.72
C SER A 5 -26.85 -19.46 -17.43
N ARG A 6 -26.38 -20.02 -16.32
CA ARG A 6 -26.45 -19.43 -14.99
C ARG A 6 -25.14 -18.69 -14.74
N LEU A 7 -25.26 -17.49 -14.17
CA LEU A 7 -24.14 -16.70 -13.69
C LEU A 7 -23.29 -17.54 -12.73
N THR A 8 -21.97 -17.57 -12.94
CA THR A 8 -21.00 -18.13 -11.99
C THR A 8 -20.68 -17.08 -10.94
N ARG A 9 -21.13 -17.32 -9.71
CA ARG A 9 -21.05 -16.38 -8.59
C ARG A 9 -19.79 -16.64 -7.79
N ILE A 10 -18.89 -15.67 -7.78
CA ILE A 10 -17.58 -15.76 -7.13
C ILE A 10 -17.61 -14.92 -5.85
N GLY A 11 -17.24 -15.53 -4.72
CA GLY A 11 -16.94 -14.83 -3.47
C GLY A 11 -15.42 -14.80 -3.26
N VAL A 12 -14.84 -13.63 -2.97
CA VAL A 12 -13.39 -13.46 -2.78
C VAL A 12 -13.08 -13.07 -1.34
N PHE A 13 -12.16 -13.77 -0.69
CA PHE A 13 -11.78 -13.53 0.70
C PHE A 13 -10.27 -13.39 0.83
N TYR A 14 -9.83 -12.23 1.32
CA TYR A 14 -8.43 -11.90 1.50
C TYR A 14 -8.01 -12.05 2.96
N ASP A 15 -7.03 -12.93 3.20
CA ASP A 15 -6.16 -12.79 4.36
C ASP A 15 -5.30 -11.54 4.12
N GLY A 16 -5.63 -10.46 4.81
CA GLY A 16 -5.03 -9.15 4.58
C GLY A 16 -3.60 -9.06 5.06
N ASN A 17 -3.22 -9.79 6.12
CA ASN A 17 -1.84 -9.82 6.57
C ASN A 17 -0.97 -10.58 5.56
N TYR A 18 -1.43 -11.76 5.12
CA TYR A 18 -0.75 -12.51 4.06
C TYR A 18 -0.61 -11.68 2.78
N PHE A 19 -1.70 -11.07 2.29
CA PHE A 19 -1.69 -10.28 1.07
C PHE A 19 -0.79 -9.04 1.18
N LEU A 20 -0.70 -8.42 2.36
CA LEU A 20 0.23 -7.32 2.62
C LEU A 20 1.68 -7.77 2.41
N HIS A 21 2.07 -8.94 2.92
CA HIS A 21 3.41 -9.49 2.74
C HIS A 21 3.71 -9.79 1.26
N VAL A 22 2.76 -10.39 0.54
CA VAL A 22 2.88 -10.60 -0.91
C VAL A 22 3.08 -9.28 -1.64
N SER A 23 2.24 -8.28 -1.37
CA SER A 23 2.34 -6.97 -2.03
C SER A 23 3.65 -6.25 -1.70
N ASN A 24 4.17 -6.40 -0.48
CA ASN A 24 5.46 -5.84 -0.09
C ASN A 24 6.62 -6.54 -0.80
N TYR A 25 6.59 -7.87 -0.89
CA TYR A 25 7.58 -8.63 -1.63
C TYR A 25 7.69 -8.16 -3.08
N TYR A 26 6.57 -8.03 -3.80
CA TYR A 26 6.60 -7.56 -5.19
C TYR A 26 7.05 -6.11 -5.35
N ASN A 27 6.79 -5.27 -4.36
CA ASN A 27 7.16 -3.87 -4.40
C ASN A 27 8.65 -3.63 -4.08
N TYR A 28 9.19 -4.36 -3.11
CA TYR A 28 10.52 -4.08 -2.55
C TYR A 28 11.60 -5.08 -2.97
N SER A 29 11.24 -6.35 -3.12
CA SER A 29 12.21 -7.44 -3.32
C SER A 29 12.19 -8.02 -4.73
N HIS A 30 11.03 -8.00 -5.39
CA HIS A 30 10.88 -8.54 -6.74
C HIS A 30 11.35 -7.58 -7.83
N GLU A 31 11.81 -8.13 -8.97
CA GLU A 31 12.26 -7.34 -10.14
C GLU A 31 11.19 -6.40 -10.72
N ARG A 32 9.91 -6.70 -10.49
CA ARG A 32 8.77 -5.92 -10.97
C ARG A 32 8.64 -4.55 -10.28
N ARG A 33 9.08 -4.44 -9.03
CA ARG A 33 9.01 -3.21 -8.22
C ARG A 33 7.66 -2.50 -8.31
N SER A 34 6.57 -3.27 -8.23
CA SER A 34 5.21 -2.76 -8.30
C SER A 34 4.28 -3.57 -7.42
N ARG A 35 3.28 -2.91 -6.83
CA ARG A 35 2.25 -3.55 -6.00
C ARG A 35 1.23 -4.26 -6.87
N ILE A 36 0.63 -5.31 -6.31
CA ILE A 36 -0.50 -6.00 -6.94
C ILE A 36 -1.72 -5.07 -6.91
N SER A 37 -2.36 -4.90 -8.07
CA SER A 37 -3.61 -4.17 -8.23
C SER A 37 -4.78 -5.07 -7.84
N ILE A 38 -5.66 -4.59 -6.94
CA ILE A 38 -6.89 -5.30 -6.56
C ILE A 38 -7.79 -5.51 -7.79
N SER A 39 -7.97 -4.47 -8.60
CA SER A 39 -8.74 -4.56 -9.85
C SER A 39 -8.15 -5.56 -10.84
N GLY A 40 -6.83 -5.55 -10.97
CA GLY A 40 -6.08 -6.48 -11.79
C GLY A 40 -6.25 -7.92 -11.34
N LEU A 41 -6.16 -8.14 -10.03
CA LEU A 41 -6.35 -9.44 -9.40
C LEU A 41 -7.78 -9.95 -9.55
N HIS A 42 -8.79 -9.10 -9.36
CA HIS A 42 -10.19 -9.43 -9.62
C HIS A 42 -10.45 -9.81 -11.09
N ALA A 43 -9.84 -9.09 -12.05
CA ALA A 43 -9.92 -9.46 -13.46
C ALA A 43 -9.26 -10.82 -13.75
N PHE A 44 -8.08 -11.06 -13.19
CA PHE A 44 -7.41 -12.36 -13.27
C PHE A 44 -8.27 -13.49 -12.69
N ILE A 45 -8.83 -13.30 -11.50
CA ILE A 45 -9.70 -14.29 -10.85
C ILE A 45 -10.88 -14.66 -11.73
N ARG A 46 -11.59 -13.68 -12.31
CA ARG A 46 -12.73 -13.96 -13.20
C ARG A 46 -12.33 -14.78 -14.42
N ARG A 47 -11.18 -14.46 -15.02
CA ARG A 47 -10.64 -15.22 -16.16
C ARG A 47 -10.22 -16.63 -15.74
N GLN A 48 -9.48 -16.78 -14.64
CA GLN A 48 -9.05 -18.10 -14.15
C GLN A 48 -10.26 -18.99 -13.84
N VAL A 49 -11.27 -18.46 -13.14
CA VAL A 49 -12.51 -19.20 -12.88
C VAL A 49 -13.24 -19.57 -14.16
N ALA A 50 -13.28 -18.67 -15.16
CA ALA A 50 -13.89 -18.97 -16.45
C ALA A 50 -13.18 -20.11 -17.19
N GLU A 51 -11.84 -20.14 -17.14
CA GLU A 51 -11.01 -21.19 -17.72
C GLU A 51 -11.25 -22.54 -17.02
N GLU A 52 -11.25 -22.58 -15.67
CA GLU A 52 -11.47 -23.81 -14.89
C GLU A 52 -12.90 -24.37 -15.01
N GLU A 53 -13.91 -23.49 -15.05
CA GLU A 53 -15.32 -23.90 -15.13
C GLU A 53 -15.80 -24.08 -16.59
N GLY A 54 -14.97 -23.74 -17.58
CA GLY A 54 -15.32 -23.83 -19.00
C GLY A 54 -16.49 -22.94 -19.41
N VAL A 55 -16.65 -21.79 -18.75
CA VAL A 55 -17.74 -20.83 -18.99
C VAL A 55 -17.20 -19.52 -19.58
N ASN A 56 -18.09 -18.69 -20.13
CA ASN A 56 -17.70 -17.37 -20.62
C ASN A 56 -17.30 -16.45 -19.46
N GLU A 57 -16.16 -15.75 -19.56
CA GLU A 57 -15.68 -14.78 -18.55
C GLU A 57 -16.74 -13.75 -18.15
N ARG A 58 -17.60 -13.31 -19.08
CA ARG A 58 -18.68 -12.35 -18.78
C ARG A 58 -19.75 -12.91 -17.84
N LEU A 59 -19.86 -14.23 -17.73
CA LEU A 59 -20.76 -14.92 -16.80
C LEU A 59 -20.08 -15.20 -15.45
N CYS A 60 -18.78 -14.95 -15.31
CA CYS A 60 -18.06 -15.01 -14.04
C CYS A 60 -18.13 -13.64 -13.36
N GLN A 61 -18.88 -13.54 -12.27
CA GLN A 61 -19.04 -12.29 -11.54
C GLN A 61 -18.58 -12.46 -10.10
N ILE A 62 -17.68 -11.58 -9.67
CA ILE A 62 -17.38 -11.38 -8.25
C ILE A 62 -18.60 -10.68 -7.67
N VAL A 63 -19.40 -11.44 -6.92
CA VAL A 63 -20.64 -10.94 -6.31
C VAL A 63 -20.41 -10.43 -4.90
N ASP A 64 -19.24 -10.73 -4.33
CA ASP A 64 -18.83 -10.33 -2.99
C ASP A 64 -17.31 -10.44 -2.83
N ALA A 65 -16.69 -9.47 -2.17
CA ALA A 65 -15.27 -9.49 -1.86
C ALA A 65 -15.02 -8.93 -0.46
N HIS A 66 -14.21 -9.61 0.34
CA HIS A 66 -13.99 -9.30 1.74
C HIS A 66 -12.50 -9.30 2.08
N TYR A 67 -12.04 -8.29 2.83
CA TYR A 67 -10.65 -8.12 3.25
C TYR A 67 -10.52 -8.05 4.76
N PHE A 68 -9.76 -8.96 5.35
CA PHE A 68 -9.63 -9.12 6.81
C PHE A 68 -8.23 -8.75 7.27
N ARG A 69 -8.10 -7.79 8.19
CA ARG A 69 -6.78 -7.36 8.67
C ARG A 69 -6.81 -6.80 10.09
N GLY A 70 -5.70 -6.96 10.79
CA GLY A 70 -5.40 -6.33 12.06
C GLY A 70 -4.97 -4.88 11.85
N ARG A 71 -5.56 -3.96 12.61
CA ARG A 71 -5.13 -2.55 12.62
C ARG A 71 -4.42 -2.19 13.91
N LEU A 72 -3.36 -1.41 13.76
CA LEU A 72 -2.75 -0.69 14.87
C LEU A 72 -3.70 0.39 15.35
N ASN A 73 -3.63 0.71 16.65
CA ASN A 73 -4.33 1.88 17.15
C ASN A 73 -3.73 3.17 16.57
N ALA A 74 -4.49 4.27 16.62
CA ALA A 74 -4.09 5.53 16.03
C ALA A 74 -2.74 6.05 16.55
N HIS A 75 -2.45 5.86 17.84
CA HIS A 75 -1.20 6.30 18.45
C HIS A 75 0.00 5.54 17.90
N GLU A 76 -0.06 4.21 17.88
CA GLU A 76 0.97 3.34 17.31
C GLU A 76 1.16 3.54 15.80
N ALA A 77 0.08 3.82 15.07
CA ALA A 77 0.13 4.10 13.64
C ALA A 77 0.80 5.46 13.37
N ASN A 78 0.49 6.49 14.17
CA ASN A 78 1.09 7.81 14.04
C ASN A 78 2.61 7.80 14.31
N GLN A 79 3.07 6.97 15.26
CA GLN A 79 4.51 6.77 15.52
C GLN A 79 5.26 6.17 14.31
N ARG A 80 4.54 5.54 13.37
CA ARG A 80 5.10 4.98 12.12
C ARG A 80 5.04 5.98 10.96
N GLY A 81 4.82 7.26 11.25
CA GLY A 81 4.73 8.33 10.26
C GLY A 81 3.46 8.22 9.41
N ASN A 82 3.60 8.18 8.09
CA ASN A 82 2.50 8.24 7.13
C ASN A 82 1.64 6.96 7.05
N GLN A 83 1.74 6.04 8.01
CA GLN A 83 1.01 4.78 8.03
C GLN A 83 -0.51 5.01 7.95
N LEU A 84 -1.05 5.97 8.71
CA LEU A 84 -2.47 6.31 8.71
C LEU A 84 -2.96 6.76 7.32
N PHE A 85 -2.16 7.56 6.62
CA PHE A 85 -2.47 8.01 5.27
C PHE A 85 -2.49 6.84 4.28
N TYR A 86 -1.48 5.96 4.33
CA TYR A 86 -1.42 4.81 3.43
C TYR A 86 -2.50 3.76 3.72
N ASP A 87 -2.83 3.52 4.99
CA ASP A 87 -3.95 2.65 5.34
C ASP A 87 -5.27 3.22 4.79
N ARG A 88 -5.46 4.55 4.86
CA ARG A 88 -6.63 5.20 4.27
C ARG A 88 -6.65 5.16 2.74
N LEU A 89 -5.52 5.40 2.09
CA LEU A 89 -5.41 5.29 0.64
C LEU A 89 -5.72 3.86 0.18
N PHE A 90 -5.26 2.86 0.92
CA PHE A 90 -5.57 1.47 0.63
C PHE A 90 -7.06 1.17 0.83
N ASP A 91 -7.69 1.76 1.85
CA ASP A 91 -9.15 1.65 2.07
C ASP A 91 -9.94 2.24 0.91
N ASP A 92 -9.51 3.39 0.37
CA ASP A 92 -10.16 4.00 -0.79
C ASP A 92 -10.07 3.09 -2.02
N ILE A 93 -8.93 2.40 -2.22
CA ILE A 93 -8.76 1.40 -3.28
C ILE A 93 -9.73 0.23 -3.07
N LEU A 94 -9.74 -0.37 -1.87
CA LEU A 94 -10.62 -1.49 -1.54
C LEU A 94 -12.10 -1.11 -1.74
N MET A 95 -12.48 0.07 -1.27
CA MET A 95 -13.84 0.61 -1.42
C MET A 95 -14.21 0.80 -2.88
N SER A 96 -13.31 1.36 -3.70
CA SER A 96 -13.55 1.57 -5.14
C SER A 96 -13.74 0.26 -5.91
N GLU A 97 -13.12 -0.83 -5.43
CA GLU A 97 -13.22 -2.17 -6.00
C GLU A 97 -14.35 -3.01 -5.37
N GLY A 98 -15.18 -2.40 -4.52
CA GLY A 98 -16.33 -3.05 -3.88
C GLY A 98 -15.94 -4.10 -2.85
N VAL A 99 -14.75 -3.99 -2.24
CA VAL A 99 -14.26 -4.91 -1.22
C VAL A 99 -14.68 -4.43 0.17
N VAL A 100 -15.41 -5.28 0.89
CA VAL A 100 -15.83 -5.03 2.28
C VAL A 100 -14.66 -5.28 3.22
N THR A 101 -14.40 -4.34 4.12
CA THR A 101 -13.26 -4.42 5.03
C THR A 101 -13.67 -4.85 6.44
N HIS A 102 -12.86 -5.71 7.05
CA HIS A 102 -13.05 -6.26 8.40
C HIS A 102 -11.78 -6.03 9.20
N TYR A 103 -11.87 -5.20 10.23
CA TYR A 103 -10.71 -4.83 11.04
C TYR A 103 -10.85 -5.25 12.50
N LEU A 104 -9.81 -5.89 13.02
CA LEU A 104 -9.63 -6.13 14.44
C LEU A 104 -8.43 -5.33 14.97
N PRO A 105 -8.48 -4.85 16.23
CA PRO A 105 -7.33 -4.20 16.82
C PRO A 105 -6.21 -5.22 17.06
N VAL A 106 -5.00 -4.90 16.57
CA VAL A 106 -3.78 -5.61 16.96
C VAL A 106 -3.48 -5.26 18.41
N LYS A 107 -3.23 -6.26 19.24
CA LYS A 107 -2.92 -6.08 20.66
C LYS A 107 -1.45 -6.38 20.91
N THR A 108 -0.82 -5.59 21.75
CA THR A 108 0.55 -5.85 22.22
C THR A 108 0.46 -6.57 23.56
N TYR A 109 0.96 -7.80 23.62
CA TYR A 109 1.03 -8.59 24.85
C TYR A 109 2.49 -8.93 25.15
N GLN A 110 2.98 -8.54 26.33
CA GLN A 110 4.36 -8.78 26.75
C GLN A 110 5.41 -8.33 25.73
N GLY A 111 5.17 -7.19 25.05
CA GLY A 111 6.08 -6.62 24.05
C GLY A 111 5.96 -7.22 22.63
N TYR A 112 5.24 -8.34 22.47
CA TYR A 112 4.96 -8.92 21.16
C TYR A 112 3.61 -8.47 20.64
N ARG A 113 3.58 -8.07 19.37
CA ARG A 113 2.35 -7.75 18.65
C ARG A 113 1.67 -9.05 18.28
N GLN A 114 0.38 -9.15 18.60
CA GLN A 114 -0.42 -10.30 18.25
C GLN A 114 -1.73 -9.85 17.63
N GLU A 115 -1.90 -10.26 16.38
CA GLU A 115 -3.20 -10.28 15.71
C GLU A 115 -3.89 -11.58 16.13
N LYS A 116 -5.00 -11.47 16.86
CA LYS A 116 -5.78 -12.64 17.31
C LYS A 116 -7.20 -12.55 16.77
N GLY A 117 -7.66 -13.64 16.19
CA GLY A 117 -9.07 -13.85 15.86
C GLY A 117 -9.51 -13.29 14.51
N ILE A 118 -8.61 -12.65 13.75
CA ILE A 118 -8.94 -12.17 12.40
C ILE A 118 -9.21 -13.36 11.48
N ASP A 119 -8.41 -14.42 11.60
CA ASP A 119 -8.50 -15.64 10.77
C ASP A 119 -9.79 -16.41 11.10
N VAL A 120 -10.16 -16.40 12.39
CA VAL A 120 -11.43 -16.95 12.87
C VAL A 120 -12.61 -16.16 12.29
N TRP A 121 -12.53 -14.83 12.27
CA TRP A 121 -13.58 -14.01 11.66
C TRP A 121 -13.65 -14.25 10.16
N LEU A 122 -12.52 -14.29 9.45
CA LEU A 122 -12.48 -14.64 8.03
C LEU A 122 -13.20 -15.97 7.78
N ALA A 123 -12.87 -17.01 8.55
CA ALA A 123 -13.49 -18.31 8.39
C ALA A 123 -15.00 -18.31 8.66
N LEU A 124 -15.44 -17.63 9.71
CA LEU A 124 -16.87 -17.53 10.03
C LEU A 124 -17.65 -16.75 8.96
N GLU A 125 -17.15 -15.58 8.58
CA GLU A 125 -17.78 -14.71 7.58
C GLU A 125 -17.84 -15.40 6.21
N ALA A 126 -16.74 -16.04 5.77
CA ALA A 126 -16.69 -16.75 4.51
C ALA A 126 -17.68 -17.93 4.46
N PHE A 127 -17.76 -18.71 5.54
CA PHE A 127 -18.71 -19.82 5.63
C PHE A 127 -20.17 -19.33 5.65
N GLU A 128 -20.46 -18.30 6.45
CA GLU A 128 -21.78 -17.70 6.56
C GLU A 128 -22.26 -17.16 5.20
N LEU A 129 -21.43 -16.36 4.54
CA LEU A 129 -21.78 -15.78 3.24
C LEU A 129 -21.89 -16.83 2.14
N ALA A 130 -21.04 -17.86 2.14
CA ALA A 130 -21.19 -18.96 1.19
C ALA A 130 -22.53 -19.67 1.36
N GLN A 131 -23.00 -19.86 2.60
CA GLN A 131 -24.30 -20.45 2.87
C GLN A 131 -25.46 -19.55 2.41
N TYR A 132 -25.44 -18.25 2.74
CA TYR A 132 -26.52 -17.33 2.40
C TYR A 132 -26.53 -16.94 0.92
N LYS A 133 -25.37 -16.53 0.41
CA LYS A 133 -25.22 -16.04 -0.96
C LYS A 133 -25.08 -17.18 -1.96
N LYS A 134 -24.74 -18.41 -1.55
CA LYS A 134 -24.61 -19.58 -2.45
C LYS A 134 -23.62 -19.31 -3.58
N PHE A 135 -22.37 -19.09 -3.22
CA PHE A 135 -21.29 -18.93 -4.19
C PHE A 135 -21.03 -20.24 -4.93
N ASP A 136 -20.83 -20.15 -6.24
CA ASP A 136 -20.42 -21.30 -7.05
C ASP A 136 -18.93 -21.56 -6.84
N VAL A 137 -18.11 -20.50 -6.82
CA VAL A 137 -16.69 -20.56 -6.52
C VAL A 137 -16.35 -19.61 -5.37
N VAL A 138 -15.62 -20.11 -4.38
CA VAL A 138 -15.02 -19.30 -3.32
C VAL A 138 -13.52 -19.21 -3.56
N VAL A 139 -13.01 -17.99 -3.61
CA VAL A 139 -11.60 -17.69 -3.84
C VAL A 139 -10.99 -17.20 -2.54
N LEU A 140 -9.99 -17.92 -2.04
CA LEU A 140 -9.23 -17.56 -0.84
C LEU A 140 -7.83 -17.09 -1.26
N ILE A 141 -7.43 -15.92 -0.77
CA ILE A 141 -6.07 -15.41 -0.90
C ILE A 141 -5.39 -15.63 0.45
N THR A 142 -4.71 -16.77 0.60
CA THR A 142 -4.05 -17.20 1.84
C THR A 142 -2.97 -18.24 1.54
N SER A 143 -2.07 -18.47 2.50
CA SER A 143 -1.11 -19.57 2.50
C SER A 143 -1.26 -20.54 3.67
N ASP A 144 -2.16 -20.25 4.62
CA ASP A 144 -2.22 -20.95 5.91
C ASP A 144 -3.08 -22.24 5.86
N GLY A 145 -2.56 -23.31 6.45
CA GLY A 145 -3.26 -24.58 6.61
C GLY A 145 -4.41 -24.54 7.62
N ASP A 146 -4.46 -23.53 8.49
CA ASP A 146 -5.53 -23.37 9.48
C ASP A 146 -6.92 -23.17 8.84
N TYR A 147 -6.98 -22.84 7.54
CA TYR A 147 -8.21 -22.73 6.78
C TYR A 147 -8.74 -24.07 6.21
N VAL A 148 -8.03 -25.19 6.36
CA VAL A 148 -8.50 -26.51 5.89
C VAL A 148 -9.90 -26.89 6.43
N PRO A 149 -10.24 -26.66 7.72
CA PRO A 149 -11.58 -26.91 8.22
C PRO A 149 -12.67 -26.07 7.52
N LEU A 150 -12.38 -24.81 7.19
CA LEU A 150 -13.27 -23.94 6.42
C LEU A 150 -13.50 -24.52 5.03
N ILE A 151 -12.45 -24.91 4.33
CA ILE A 151 -12.51 -25.46 2.97
C ILE A 151 -13.39 -26.72 2.96
N ARG A 152 -13.17 -27.64 3.90
CA ARG A 152 -14.01 -28.84 4.04
C ARG A 152 -15.49 -28.49 4.20
N LYS A 153 -15.81 -27.48 5.01
CA LYS A 153 -17.18 -27.02 5.23
C LYS A 153 -17.77 -26.36 3.98
N LEU A 154 -17.02 -25.54 3.25
CA LEU A 154 -17.45 -24.94 1.99
C LEU A 154 -17.70 -26.01 0.91
N ASN A 155 -16.83 -27.03 0.84
CA ASN A 155 -17.03 -28.19 -0.04
C ASN A 155 -18.37 -28.90 0.24
N THR A 156 -18.79 -29.01 1.51
CA THR A 156 -20.12 -29.58 1.84
C THR A 156 -21.30 -28.75 1.36
N LEU A 157 -21.11 -27.45 1.11
CA LEU A 157 -22.12 -26.56 0.53
C LEU A 157 -22.19 -26.67 -1.00
N GLY A 158 -21.23 -27.36 -1.62
CA GLY A 158 -21.11 -27.51 -3.08
C GLY A 158 -20.38 -26.38 -3.80
N SER A 159 -19.74 -25.47 -3.05
CA SER A 159 -18.86 -24.45 -3.61
C SER A 159 -17.51 -25.07 -3.97
N ARG A 160 -16.97 -24.75 -5.15
CA ARG A 160 -15.59 -25.13 -5.50
C ARG A 160 -14.64 -24.09 -4.95
N ILE A 161 -13.48 -24.53 -4.47
CA ILE A 161 -12.56 -23.65 -3.76
C ILE A 161 -11.32 -23.41 -4.61
N MET A 162 -11.05 -22.13 -4.85
CA MET A 162 -9.83 -21.67 -5.50
C MET A 162 -8.94 -21.00 -4.46
N VAL A 163 -7.67 -21.40 -4.39
CA VAL A 163 -6.68 -20.72 -3.55
C VAL A 163 -5.66 -20.06 -4.44
N LEU A 164 -5.47 -18.76 -4.27
CA LEU A 164 -4.36 -18.02 -4.88
C LEU A 164 -3.26 -17.87 -3.85
N SER A 165 -2.10 -18.46 -4.14
CA SER A 165 -0.96 -18.45 -3.23
C SER A 165 0.37 -18.10 -3.90
N TRP A 166 1.27 -17.58 -3.09
CA TRP A 166 2.62 -17.15 -3.43
C TRP A 166 3.60 -17.79 -2.45
N ASP A 167 4.57 -18.48 -3.02
CA ASP A 167 5.77 -18.92 -2.33
C ASP A 167 6.91 -18.01 -2.74
N PHE A 168 7.59 -17.41 -1.78
CA PHE A 168 8.68 -16.48 -2.04
C PHE A 168 9.69 -16.44 -0.90
N GLU A 169 10.89 -16.04 -1.25
CA GLU A 169 11.98 -15.82 -0.32
C GLU A 169 12.68 -14.49 -0.64
N PHE A 170 13.06 -13.76 0.40
CA PHE A 170 13.79 -12.51 0.28
C PHE A 170 14.65 -12.25 1.52
N LEU A 171 15.64 -11.38 1.38
CA LEU A 171 16.44 -10.90 2.50
C LEU A 171 15.79 -9.62 3.04
N ASN A 172 15.60 -9.53 4.35
CA ASN A 172 15.17 -8.28 4.99
C ASN A 172 16.34 -7.29 5.11
N GLU A 173 16.07 -6.09 5.63
CA GLU A 173 17.08 -5.04 5.83
C GLU A 173 18.22 -5.45 6.77
N GLN A 174 18.00 -6.44 7.64
CA GLN A 174 19.01 -7.02 8.53
C GLN A 174 19.81 -8.17 7.88
N GLY A 175 19.53 -8.50 6.60
CA GLY A 175 20.15 -9.61 5.90
C GLY A 175 19.61 -10.99 6.27
N GLU A 176 18.52 -11.07 7.04
CA GLU A 176 17.87 -12.31 7.42
C GLU A 176 16.98 -12.83 6.30
N LYS A 177 17.03 -14.14 6.06
CA LYS A 177 16.19 -14.79 5.05
C LYS A 177 14.76 -14.96 5.57
N GLN A 178 13.83 -14.26 4.94
CA GLN A 178 12.40 -14.43 5.13
C GLN A 178 11.85 -15.37 4.06
N VAL A 179 11.01 -16.31 4.48
CA VAL A 179 10.44 -17.33 3.60
C VAL A 179 8.95 -17.45 3.87
N THR A 180 8.16 -17.41 2.81
CA THR A 180 6.73 -17.71 2.84
C THR A 180 6.48 -18.94 1.99
N ARG A 181 5.81 -19.95 2.57
CA ARG A 181 5.45 -21.22 1.92
C ARG A 181 3.98 -21.52 2.16
N THR A 182 3.32 -21.96 1.11
CA THR A 182 1.93 -22.42 1.18
C THR A 182 1.84 -23.80 1.81
N SER A 183 0.88 -23.98 2.73
CA SER A 183 0.59 -25.29 3.33
C SER A 183 0.21 -26.33 2.25
N GLN A 184 0.79 -27.52 2.32
CA GLN A 184 0.43 -28.61 1.40
C GLN A 184 -0.96 -29.16 1.68
N ASP A 185 -1.33 -29.31 2.96
CA ASP A 185 -2.66 -29.74 3.38
C ASP A 185 -3.76 -28.81 2.84
N LEU A 186 -3.45 -27.51 2.72
CA LEU A 186 -4.33 -26.52 2.10
C LEU A 186 -4.51 -26.80 0.61
N LEU A 187 -3.41 -27.02 -0.11
CA LEU A 187 -3.40 -27.22 -1.56
C LEU A 187 -4.05 -28.55 -1.98
N GLU A 188 -3.94 -29.60 -1.16
CA GLU A 188 -4.53 -30.90 -1.42
C GLU A 188 -6.06 -30.92 -1.28
N GLU A 189 -6.63 -30.02 -0.45
CA GLU A 189 -8.06 -30.00 -0.13
C GLU A 189 -8.88 -29.12 -1.10
N VAL A 190 -8.24 -28.23 -1.85
CA VAL A 190 -8.92 -27.25 -2.73
C VAL A 190 -9.15 -27.77 -4.14
N SER A 191 -10.17 -27.24 -4.81
CA SER A 191 -10.50 -27.61 -6.19
C SER A 191 -9.50 -27.03 -7.19
N TYR A 192 -9.07 -25.79 -6.98
CA TYR A 192 -8.23 -25.03 -7.90
C TYR A 192 -7.05 -24.37 -7.15
N PRO A 193 -5.93 -25.08 -6.97
CA PRO A 193 -4.71 -24.48 -6.41
C PRO A 193 -4.00 -23.64 -7.48
N VAL A 194 -3.87 -22.33 -7.24
CA VAL A 194 -3.26 -21.37 -8.18
C VAL A 194 -1.99 -20.77 -7.58
N GLY A 195 -0.85 -21.34 -7.96
CA GLY A 195 0.49 -20.83 -7.61
C GLY A 195 0.86 -19.59 -8.42
N MET A 196 0.53 -18.41 -7.88
CA MET A 196 0.64 -17.14 -8.59
C MET A 196 2.08 -16.73 -8.90
N HIS A 197 3.03 -17.04 -8.01
CA HIS A 197 4.46 -16.80 -8.22
C HIS A 197 4.96 -17.44 -9.54
N GLY A 198 4.63 -18.72 -9.77
CA GLY A 198 4.99 -19.41 -11.00
C GLY A 198 4.33 -18.80 -12.25
N LEU A 199 3.08 -18.35 -12.15
CA LEU A 199 2.36 -17.71 -13.26
C LEU A 199 2.92 -16.32 -13.61
N ILE A 200 3.33 -15.55 -12.61
CA ILE A 200 3.83 -14.18 -12.77
C ILE A 200 5.25 -14.16 -13.34
N ASP A 201 6.06 -15.15 -12.98
CA ASP A 201 7.48 -15.25 -13.33
C ASP A 201 7.73 -16.12 -14.57
N ASP A 202 6.68 -16.78 -15.09
CA ASP A 202 6.74 -17.51 -16.35
C ASP A 202 7.04 -16.57 -17.52
N ARG A 203 8.24 -16.72 -18.07
CA ARG A 203 8.74 -15.93 -19.20
C ARG A 203 7.88 -16.04 -20.45
N SER A 204 7.19 -17.16 -20.66
CA SER A 204 6.30 -17.36 -21.81
C SER A 204 5.06 -16.45 -21.74
N ARG A 205 4.62 -16.10 -20.53
CA ARG A 205 3.45 -15.26 -20.25
C ARG A 205 3.80 -13.79 -20.01
N ARG A 206 5.05 -13.37 -20.24
CA ARG A 206 5.49 -11.99 -20.02
C ARG A 206 4.65 -10.95 -20.78
N ASN A 207 4.10 -11.33 -21.93
CA ASN A 207 3.24 -10.50 -22.77
C ASN A 207 1.74 -10.73 -22.55
N ASP A 208 1.35 -11.60 -21.61
CA ASP A 208 -0.07 -11.76 -21.25
C ASP A 208 -0.55 -10.50 -20.56
N MET A 209 -1.49 -9.81 -21.20
CA MET A 209 -2.06 -8.57 -20.69
C MET A 209 -2.72 -8.74 -19.32
N VAL A 210 -3.24 -9.93 -19.00
CA VAL A 210 -3.85 -10.18 -17.69
C VAL A 210 -2.79 -10.22 -16.60
N ILE A 211 -1.65 -10.87 -16.84
CA ILE A 211 -0.53 -10.88 -15.90
C ILE A 211 0.10 -9.48 -15.75
N GLN A 212 0.15 -8.71 -16.83
CA GLN A 212 0.63 -7.32 -16.75
C GLN A 212 -0.33 -6.42 -15.96
N ASN A 213 -1.64 -6.60 -16.14
CA ASN A 213 -2.66 -5.84 -15.43
C ASN A 213 -2.79 -6.23 -13.95
N LEU A 214 -2.16 -7.34 -13.50
CA LEU A 214 -2.05 -7.67 -12.07
C LEU A 214 -1.30 -6.61 -11.27
N PHE A 215 -0.52 -5.74 -11.91
CA PHE A 215 0.31 -4.75 -11.22
C PHE A 215 -0.22 -3.34 -11.46
N VAL A 216 -0.05 -2.47 -10.45
CA VAL A 216 -0.42 -1.06 -10.57
C VAL A 216 0.40 -0.45 -11.70
N LYS A 217 -0.31 0.17 -12.65
CA LYS A 217 0.32 0.88 -13.77
C LYS A 217 1.06 2.10 -13.22
N GLN A 218 2.37 2.17 -13.42
CA GLN A 218 3.12 3.39 -13.17
C GLN A 218 2.55 4.47 -14.11
N GLN A 219 1.92 5.50 -13.56
CA GLN A 219 1.45 6.63 -14.36
C GLN A 219 2.68 7.34 -14.95
N THR A 220 2.84 7.29 -16.27
CA THR A 220 3.85 8.05 -17.02
C THR A 220 3.39 9.47 -17.39
N ALA A 221 2.31 9.98 -16.79
CA ALA A 221 1.78 11.30 -17.10
C ALA A 221 1.57 12.12 -15.81
N ARG A 222 2.36 13.18 -15.67
CA ARG A 222 2.18 14.25 -14.68
C ARG A 222 0.79 14.86 -14.86
N PRO A 223 -0.12 14.85 -13.86
CA PRO A 223 -1.18 15.85 -13.84
C PRO A 223 -0.50 17.21 -13.68
N THR A 224 -0.45 17.97 -14.77
CA THR A 224 0.09 19.33 -14.77
C THR A 224 -0.93 20.21 -14.08
N PHE A 225 -0.78 20.41 -12.77
CA PHE A 225 -1.51 21.45 -12.06
C PHE A 225 -0.91 22.78 -12.51
N THR A 226 -1.55 23.41 -13.50
CA THR A 226 -1.27 24.80 -13.84
C THR A 226 -1.78 25.66 -12.69
N ALA A 227 -0.86 26.29 -11.97
CA ALA A 227 -1.21 27.31 -10.99
C ALA A 227 -1.92 28.45 -11.72
N ILE A 228 -3.21 28.63 -11.45
CA ILE A 228 -3.93 29.83 -11.88
C ILE A 228 -3.40 30.97 -11.02
N ALA A 229 -2.75 31.94 -11.67
CA ALA A 229 -2.29 33.16 -11.04
C ALA A 229 -3.47 33.90 -10.38
N ALA A 230 -3.30 34.23 -9.10
CA ALA A 230 -4.26 35.01 -8.34
C ALA A 230 -4.34 36.44 -8.90
N ASN A 231 -5.37 36.72 -9.70
CA ASN A 231 -5.80 38.08 -9.98
C ASN A 231 -7.04 38.37 -9.15
N GLY A 232 -6.87 39.27 -8.18
CA GLY A 232 -7.95 39.74 -7.33
C GLY A 232 -9.05 40.42 -8.13
N SER A 233 -10.30 40.03 -7.86
CA SER A 233 -11.49 40.86 -8.09
C SER A 233 -12.65 40.31 -7.27
N SER A 234 -13.15 41.17 -6.38
CA SER A 234 -14.27 40.99 -5.48
C SER A 234 -15.59 40.70 -6.22
N TYR A 235 -16.36 39.73 -5.72
CA TYR A 235 -17.83 39.82 -5.69
C TYR A 235 -18.35 39.24 -4.38
N GLY A 236 -19.16 40.04 -3.69
CA GLY A 236 -19.54 39.81 -2.31
C GLY A 236 -20.89 39.15 -2.08
N ASN A 237 -20.94 38.60 -0.87
CA ASN A 237 -22.01 38.68 0.13
C ASN A 237 -23.19 37.69 0.12
N GLY A 238 -23.47 37.17 1.32
CA GLY A 238 -24.61 36.31 1.62
C GLY A 238 -24.59 35.66 3.03
N PHE A 239 -24.51 36.48 4.09
CA PHE A 239 -25.09 36.29 5.44
C PHE A 239 -25.21 34.86 6.04
N THR A 240 -24.33 34.47 6.98
CA THR A 240 -24.45 34.51 8.46
C THR A 240 -25.51 33.61 9.11
N ASN A 241 -25.04 32.58 9.83
CA ASN A 241 -25.36 32.40 11.24
C ASN A 241 -24.36 31.45 11.91
N GLY A 242 -23.86 31.82 13.11
CA GLY A 242 -23.23 30.87 14.04
C GLY A 242 -21.84 31.21 14.58
N LEU A 243 -21.78 32.16 15.51
CA LEU A 243 -20.97 32.17 16.75
C LEU A 243 -19.44 32.02 16.65
N SER A 244 -18.75 33.07 17.09
CA SER A 244 -17.31 33.12 17.40
C SER A 244 -17.09 33.68 18.80
N ALA A 245 -15.88 33.43 19.30
CA ALA A 245 -15.24 33.76 20.57
C ALA A 245 -15.51 32.76 21.70
N GLY A 246 -14.50 32.14 22.31
CA GLY A 246 -13.05 32.32 22.19
C GLY A 246 -12.37 31.48 23.27
N ASP A 247 -11.07 31.28 23.08
CA ASP A 247 -10.06 30.98 24.09
C ASP A 247 -10.31 29.81 25.06
N GLU A 248 -9.60 28.71 24.83
CA GLU A 248 -8.76 28.03 25.83
C GLU A 248 -8.06 26.84 25.16
N TYR A 249 -6.97 26.37 25.77
CA TYR A 249 -6.04 25.32 25.31
C TYR A 249 -4.90 25.75 24.36
N GLU A 250 -4.33 26.93 24.59
CA GLU A 250 -2.91 27.17 24.27
C GLU A 250 -2.10 26.96 25.56
N THR A 251 -1.65 25.74 25.84
CA THR A 251 -0.38 25.48 26.58
C THR A 251 -0.04 24.00 26.68
N ALA A 252 1.25 23.73 26.42
CA ALA A 252 2.09 22.63 26.90
C ALA A 252 2.50 21.55 25.88
N TYR A 253 3.37 21.92 24.94
CA TYR A 253 4.54 21.09 24.63
C TYR A 253 5.79 21.96 24.62
N SER A 254 6.63 21.76 25.62
CA SER A 254 7.93 22.39 25.80
C SER A 254 8.96 21.73 24.87
N SER A 255 9.68 22.54 24.11
CA SER A 255 10.72 22.17 23.15
C SER A 255 12.06 21.80 23.81
N LEU A 256 12.07 21.00 24.88
CA LEU A 256 13.27 20.79 25.71
C LEU A 256 13.83 19.36 25.79
N ASP A 257 13.30 18.37 25.06
CA ASP A 257 13.80 16.98 25.12
C ASP A 257 14.31 16.41 23.78
N GLU A 258 14.78 17.26 22.87
CA GLU A 258 15.65 16.79 21.78
C GLU A 258 17.13 16.84 22.23
N PRO A 259 17.87 15.72 22.21
CA PRO A 259 19.31 15.76 22.41
C PRO A 259 19.97 16.52 21.25
N ASN A 260 20.44 17.73 21.56
CA ASN A 260 21.25 18.59 20.68
C ASN A 260 22.63 17.94 20.45
N TYR A 261 22.79 17.28 19.31
CA TYR A 261 24.11 16.86 18.81
C TYR A 261 24.64 17.90 17.83
N ASN A 262 25.22 18.97 18.37
CA ASN A 262 26.22 19.75 17.66
C ASN A 262 27.58 19.42 18.25
N LEU A 263 28.37 18.61 17.53
CA LEU A 263 29.82 18.73 17.53
C LEU A 263 30.40 18.11 16.25
N ALA A 264 30.40 18.90 15.18
CA ALA A 264 31.46 18.85 14.18
C ALA A 264 31.79 20.30 13.81
N ASP A 265 33.08 20.61 13.89
CA ASP A 265 33.69 21.93 13.81
C ASP A 265 33.27 22.79 12.61
N GLY A 266 32.96 24.04 12.93
CA GLY A 266 33.40 25.26 12.24
C GLY A 266 33.86 25.16 10.77
N LEU A 267 32.91 25.33 9.85
CA LEU A 267 33.14 26.08 8.61
C LEU A 267 32.00 27.08 8.43
N ASN A 268 32.35 28.37 8.48
CA ASN A 268 31.47 29.46 8.07
C ASN A 268 31.03 29.23 6.61
N LEU A 269 29.76 28.89 6.38
CA LEU A 269 29.13 29.13 5.08
C LEU A 269 28.46 30.50 5.17
N VAL A 270 29.24 31.50 4.78
CA VAL A 270 28.78 32.86 4.52
C VAL A 270 27.68 32.78 3.46
N ASP A 271 26.47 33.21 3.83
CA ASP A 271 25.42 33.62 2.90
C ASP A 271 25.98 34.70 1.96
N ASP A 272 26.17 34.39 0.68
CA ASP A 272 26.20 35.42 -0.38
C ASP A 272 25.94 34.84 -1.79
N ASP A 273 24.99 33.90 -1.90
CA ASP A 273 24.42 33.58 -3.21
C ASP A 273 23.17 34.46 -3.45
N PRO A 274 23.16 35.36 -4.45
CA PRO A 274 22.02 36.23 -4.75
C PRO A 274 20.74 35.47 -5.14
N GLU A 275 20.82 34.18 -5.45
CA GLU A 275 19.68 33.30 -5.74
C GLU A 275 19.19 32.49 -4.52
N GLY A 276 19.87 32.61 -3.36
CA GLY A 276 19.49 31.92 -2.12
C GLY A 276 19.74 30.41 -2.13
N ARG A 277 20.63 29.91 -3.01
CA ARG A 277 20.99 28.50 -3.07
C ARG A 277 21.89 28.12 -1.89
N LYS A 278 21.68 26.90 -1.40
CA LYS A 278 22.38 26.30 -0.26
C LYS A 278 22.89 24.92 -0.67
N ILE A 279 24.04 24.53 -0.12
CA ILE A 279 24.66 23.23 -0.36
C ILE A 279 24.63 22.43 0.93
N SER A 280 24.23 21.15 0.83
CA SER A 280 24.30 20.20 1.94
C SER A 280 24.23 18.76 1.41
N THR A 281 24.20 17.78 2.31
CA THR A 281 24.18 16.36 1.96
C THR A 281 22.80 15.72 2.17
N ILE A 282 22.54 14.67 1.38
CA ILE A 282 21.36 13.82 1.54
C ILE A 282 21.50 12.97 2.81
N ARG A 283 20.62 13.21 3.80
CA ARG A 283 20.57 12.47 5.06
C ARG A 283 19.95 11.08 4.92
N SER A 284 18.86 11.01 4.17
CA SER A 284 18.11 9.75 3.97
C SER A 284 17.27 9.83 2.73
N LEU A 285 17.14 8.70 2.04
CA LEU A 285 16.28 8.51 0.87
C LEU A 285 15.21 7.48 1.21
N LYS A 286 13.97 7.79 0.86
CA LYS A 286 12.80 6.92 0.95
C LYS A 286 12.11 6.88 -0.41
N THR A 287 11.01 6.15 -0.55
CA THR A 287 10.34 6.00 -1.86
C THR A 287 9.78 7.34 -2.36
N GLY A 288 10.50 7.99 -3.28
CA GLY A 288 10.09 9.23 -3.94
C GLY A 288 10.36 10.51 -3.15
N TYR A 289 11.09 10.46 -2.04
CA TYR A 289 11.45 11.66 -1.29
C TYR A 289 12.69 11.41 -0.44
N GLY A 290 13.34 12.49 -0.01
CA GLY A 290 14.47 12.41 0.90
C GLY A 290 14.49 13.56 1.89
N PHE A 291 15.51 13.53 2.74
CA PHE A 291 15.80 14.61 3.69
C PHE A 291 17.21 15.12 3.48
N VAL A 292 17.35 16.44 3.50
CA VAL A 292 18.62 17.15 3.42
C VAL A 292 19.06 17.53 4.83
N ASN A 293 20.34 17.35 5.17
CA ASN A 293 20.88 17.83 6.44
C ASN A 293 20.80 19.36 6.48
N TYR A 294 20.04 19.93 7.43
CA TYR A 294 19.92 21.39 7.56
C TYR A 294 19.55 21.77 9.00
N PRO A 295 20.14 22.83 9.59
CA PRO A 295 19.76 23.32 10.91
C PRO A 295 18.61 24.36 10.82
N PRO A 296 17.71 24.44 11.82
CA PRO A 296 17.64 23.61 13.02
C PRO A 296 17.00 22.23 12.77
N ASN A 297 16.31 22.04 11.65
CA ASN A 297 15.61 20.81 11.28
C ASN A 297 15.95 20.40 9.84
N ASN A 298 16.11 19.10 9.60
CA ASN A 298 16.34 18.58 8.25
C ASN A 298 15.19 18.97 7.31
N LEU A 299 15.53 19.31 6.08
CA LEU A 299 14.56 19.74 5.08
C LEU A 299 14.08 18.56 4.25
N PHE A 300 12.76 18.45 4.08
CA PHE A 300 12.15 17.46 3.19
C PHE A 300 12.29 17.89 1.73
N PHE A 301 12.57 16.97 0.82
CA PHE A 301 12.40 17.16 -0.62
C PHE A 301 11.68 15.97 -1.24
N HIS A 302 10.81 16.24 -2.20
CA HIS A 302 10.14 15.19 -2.99
C HIS A 302 10.89 15.00 -4.32
N TYR A 303 10.74 13.86 -4.99
CA TYR A 303 11.39 13.62 -6.29
C TYR A 303 11.00 14.66 -7.35
N THR A 304 9.84 15.32 -7.19
CA THR A 304 9.39 16.41 -8.07
C THR A 304 10.19 17.70 -7.90
N SER A 305 10.90 17.84 -6.77
CA SER A 305 11.79 18.98 -6.51
C SER A 305 13.16 18.81 -7.16
N LEU A 306 13.44 17.67 -7.81
CA LEU A 306 14.74 17.42 -8.46
C LEU A 306 14.85 18.11 -9.81
N ILE A 307 15.99 18.76 -10.03
CA ILE A 307 16.37 19.42 -11.28
C ILE A 307 17.56 18.67 -11.88
N ASP A 308 17.44 18.29 -13.16
CA ASP A 308 18.51 17.67 -13.94
C ASP A 308 19.11 16.39 -13.32
N THR A 309 18.36 15.70 -12.45
CA THR A 309 18.80 14.46 -11.77
C THR A 309 17.61 13.53 -11.56
N ASP A 310 17.78 12.23 -11.85
CA ASP A 310 16.80 11.21 -11.52
C ASP A 310 16.91 10.82 -10.03
N PHE A 311 15.79 10.62 -9.35
CA PHE A 311 15.79 10.23 -7.94
C PHE A 311 16.57 8.93 -7.66
N ASN A 312 16.62 8.02 -8.64
CA ASN A 312 17.36 6.76 -8.53
C ASN A 312 18.89 6.94 -8.66
N GLU A 313 19.36 8.09 -9.11
CA GLU A 313 20.79 8.42 -9.17
C GLU A 313 21.31 8.95 -7.82
N LEU A 314 20.42 9.33 -6.90
CA LEU A 314 20.78 9.85 -5.59
C LEU A 314 21.18 8.74 -4.61
N GLN A 315 22.21 9.02 -3.83
CA GLN A 315 22.68 8.20 -2.71
C GLN A 315 22.67 9.01 -1.41
N ILE A 316 22.64 8.31 -0.29
CA ILE A 316 22.87 8.94 1.02
C ILE A 316 24.30 9.50 1.01
N ASP A 317 24.47 10.67 1.63
CA ASP A 317 25.70 11.46 1.68
C ASP A 317 26.10 12.17 0.37
N ASP A 318 25.31 12.06 -0.70
CA ASP A 318 25.50 12.88 -1.91
C ASP A 318 25.37 14.37 -1.59
N GLU A 319 26.30 15.17 -2.13
CA GLU A 319 26.24 16.64 -2.06
C GLU A 319 25.23 17.17 -3.07
N ILE A 320 24.31 18.00 -2.58
CA ILE A 320 23.24 18.60 -3.36
C ILE A 320 23.19 20.11 -3.13
N GLU A 321 22.84 20.83 -4.19
CA GLU A 321 22.45 22.24 -4.15
C GLU A 321 20.91 22.33 -4.11
N PHE A 322 20.34 23.24 -3.31
CA PHE A 322 18.89 23.43 -3.19
C PHE A 322 18.54 24.85 -2.76
N THR A 323 17.27 25.23 -2.86
CA THR A 323 16.71 26.46 -2.26
C THR A 323 15.64 26.11 -1.22
N ILE A 324 15.32 27.03 -0.31
CA ILE A 324 14.28 26.83 0.70
C ILE A 324 12.95 27.37 0.18
N GLY A 325 11.95 26.50 0.08
CA GLY A 325 10.57 26.86 -0.21
C GLY A 325 9.63 26.49 0.93
N GLN A 326 8.35 26.82 0.81
CA GLN A 326 7.31 26.43 1.78
C GLN A 326 6.28 25.49 1.14
N ASN A 327 5.87 24.47 1.89
CA ASN A 327 4.78 23.60 1.47
C ASN A 327 3.39 24.24 1.75
N ALA A 328 2.31 23.56 1.39
CA ALA A 328 0.94 24.03 1.60
C ALA A 328 0.56 24.27 3.09
N GLU A 329 1.36 23.76 4.02
CA GLU A 329 1.20 23.91 5.47
C GLU A 329 2.11 25.00 6.05
N GLY A 330 2.85 25.73 5.20
CA GLY A 330 3.78 26.79 5.61
C GLY A 330 5.11 26.29 6.18
N LYS A 331 5.43 25.01 6.03
CA LYS A 331 6.69 24.40 6.52
C LYS A 331 7.79 24.50 5.47
N ASP A 332 8.99 24.84 5.93
CA ASP A 332 10.19 24.91 5.11
C ASP A 332 10.57 23.52 4.54
N ILE A 333 10.80 23.49 3.23
CA ILE A 333 11.18 22.32 2.45
C ILE A 333 12.31 22.68 1.48
N ALA A 334 13.06 21.68 1.04
CA ALA A 334 14.06 21.84 -0.01
C ALA A 334 13.37 21.71 -1.38
N VAL A 335 13.54 22.75 -2.20
CA VAL A 335 13.08 22.82 -3.59
C VAL A 335 14.26 23.09 -4.52
N ASP A 336 14.05 22.91 -5.82
CA ASP A 336 15.09 23.08 -6.84
C ASP A 336 16.38 22.29 -6.54
N VAL A 337 16.21 21.05 -6.06
CA VAL A 337 17.29 20.19 -5.59
C VAL A 337 18.07 19.64 -6.78
N ARG A 338 19.38 19.85 -6.80
CA ARG A 338 20.30 19.43 -7.86
C ARG A 338 21.48 18.67 -7.27
N LEU A 339 21.82 17.53 -7.85
CA LEU A 339 23.03 16.78 -7.49
C LEU A 339 24.29 17.51 -7.96
N LEU A 340 25.22 17.76 -7.04
CA LEU A 340 26.54 18.28 -7.37
C LEU A 340 27.44 17.08 -7.73
N ARG A 341 27.67 16.90 -9.04
CA ARG A 341 28.59 15.86 -9.53
C ARG A 341 30.03 16.28 -9.21
N SER A 342 30.76 15.42 -8.51
CA SER A 342 32.20 15.56 -8.28
C SER A 342 33.03 15.22 -9.51
#